data_AF-A0A2V6D378-F1
#
_entry.id   AF-A0A2V6D378-F1
#
_cell.length_a   1.000
_cell.length_b   1.000
_cell.length_c   1.000
_cell.angle_alpha   90.00
_cell.angle_beta   90.00
_cell.angle_gamma   90.00
#
_symmetry.space_group_name_H-M   'P 1'
#
loop_
_entity.id
_entity.type
_entity.pdbx_description
1 polymer ?
#
loop_
_entity_poly.entity_id
_entity_poly.type
_entity_poly.pdbx_seq_one_letter_code
_entity_poly.pdbx_strand_id
1 'polypeptide(L)' 'APNDPLTISVMPLIMGRRAVSGWYSGTARDSQDTLEFSALSGVHPMIEKYPLSRVAEAYEQMHSGKVRFRVVLTMGV' A
#
# COMPACT_ATOMS: atom_id res chain seq x y z
N ALA A 1 0.46 -13.56 0.56
CA ALA A 1 1.86 -13.80 0.97
C ALA A 1 2.32 -15.10 0.30
N PRO A 2 3.62 -15.30 0.03
CA PRO A 2 4.12 -16.61 -0.39
C PRO A 2 3.71 -17.67 0.63
N ASN A 3 3.42 -18.89 0.18
CA ASN A 3 3.07 -19.99 1.07
C ASN A 3 4.31 -20.65 1.71
N ASP A 4 5.50 -20.28 1.24
CA ASP A 4 6.75 -20.83 1.73
C ASP A 4 7.16 -20.21 3.08
N PRO A 5 7.77 -20.99 3.99
CA PRO A 5 8.27 -20.46 5.27
C PRO A 5 9.31 -19.35 5.09
N LEU A 6 9.23 -18.31 5.93
CA LEU A 6 10.25 -17.27 6.02
C LEU A 6 11.47 -17.78 6.82
N THR A 7 12.60 -17.94 6.14
CA THR A 7 13.88 -18.30 6.79
C THR A 7 14.62 -17.05 7.26
N ILE A 8 14.98 -16.99 8.55
CA ILE A 8 15.63 -15.82 9.17
C ILE A 8 16.88 -16.24 9.92
N SER A 9 17.99 -15.50 9.73
CA SER A 9 19.21 -15.70 10.52
C SER A 9 19.04 -15.13 11.92
N VAL A 10 19.30 -15.96 12.93
CA VAL A 10 19.10 -15.60 14.35
C VAL A 10 20.18 -14.68 14.88
N MET A 11 21.44 -14.84 14.44
CA MET A 11 22.57 -14.05 14.96
C MET A 11 22.40 -12.52 14.75
N PRO A 12 21.97 -12.03 13.56
CA PRO A 12 21.68 -10.61 13.37
C PRO A 12 20.53 -10.08 14.24
N LEU A 13 19.55 -10.92 14.58
CA LEU A 13 18.45 -10.52 15.47
C LEU A 13 18.96 -10.29 16.89
N ILE A 14 19.78 -11.21 17.41
CA ILE A 14 20.37 -11.12 18.75
C ILE A 14 21.33 -9.94 18.84
N MET A 15 22.35 -9.91 17.97
CA MET A 15 23.43 -8.92 18.04
C MET A 15 22.91 -7.48 17.82
N GLY A 16 21.90 -7.32 16.97
CA GLY A 16 21.30 -6.02 16.66
C GLY A 16 20.05 -5.68 17.46
N ARG A 17 19.60 -6.57 18.36
CA ARG A 17 18.32 -6.44 19.09
C ARG A 17 17.14 -6.12 18.16
N ARG A 18 17.07 -6.80 17.01
CA ARG A 18 16.09 -6.54 15.95
C ARG A 18 14.81 -7.35 16.16
N ALA A 19 13.71 -6.88 15.60
CA ALA A 19 12.41 -7.55 15.66
C ALA A 19 11.85 -7.82 14.26
N VAL A 20 11.01 -8.86 14.17
CA VAL A 20 10.22 -9.18 12.98
C VAL A 20 8.75 -9.08 13.39
N SER A 21 7.99 -8.25 12.72
CA SER A 21 6.59 -7.99 13.03
C SER A 21 5.78 -7.87 11.74
N GLY A 22 4.53 -8.31 11.78
CA GLY A 22 3.63 -8.28 10.63
C GLY A 22 2.29 -7.64 10.98
N TRP A 23 1.69 -6.97 9.99
CA TRP A 23 0.43 -6.27 10.09
C TRP A 23 -0.23 -6.35 8.71
N TYR A 24 -1.49 -6.79 8.64
CA TYR A 24 -2.25 -6.81 7.38
C TYR A 24 -2.94 -5.46 7.13
N SER A 25 -3.38 -4.80 8.20
CA SER A 25 -3.89 -3.44 8.24
C SER A 25 -3.75 -2.89 9.66
N GLY A 26 -3.85 -1.56 9.81
CA GLY A 26 -4.01 -0.92 11.12
C GLY A 26 -5.45 -0.98 11.63
N THR A 27 -5.67 -0.29 12.74
CA THR A 27 -6.97 0.03 13.32
C THR A 27 -7.61 1.25 12.64
N ALA A 28 -8.87 1.53 12.98
CA ALA A 28 -9.53 2.77 12.56
C ALA A 28 -8.79 4.02 13.06
N ARG A 29 -8.20 3.95 14.25
CA ARG A 29 -7.41 5.04 14.82
C ARG A 29 -6.12 5.29 14.03
N ASP A 30 -5.40 4.23 13.66
CA ASP A 30 -4.19 4.37 12.84
C ASP A 30 -4.48 5.04 11.49
N SER A 31 -5.66 4.76 10.91
CA SER A 31 -6.11 5.39 9.67
C SER A 31 -6.41 6.88 9.87
N GLN A 32 -7.07 7.24 10.97
CA GLN A 32 -7.36 8.63 11.33
C GLN A 32 -6.07 9.43 11.53
N ASP A 33 -5.14 8.90 12.33
CA ASP A 33 -3.85 9.54 12.61
C ASP A 33 -3.06 9.75 11.30
N THR A 34 -3.11 8.78 10.38
CA THR A 34 -2.48 8.88 9.06
C THR A 34 -3.10 9.98 8.19
N LEU A 35 -4.42 10.10 8.18
CA LEU A 35 -5.12 11.15 7.42
C LEU A 35 -4.82 12.54 7.97
N GLU A 36 -4.83 12.70 9.29
CA GLU A 36 -4.49 13.96 9.97
C GLU A 36 -3.05 14.38 9.66
N PHE A 37 -2.09 13.46 9.78
CA PHE A 37 -0.71 13.71 9.41
C PHE A 37 -0.57 14.09 7.92
N SER A 38 -1.26 13.39 7.03
CA SER A 38 -1.17 13.63 5.59
C SER A 38 -1.71 15.02 5.23
N ALA A 39 -2.83 15.41 5.82
CA ALA A 39 -3.42 16.75 5.65
C ALA A 39 -2.50 17.85 6.21
N LEU A 40 -1.88 17.62 7.37
CA LEU A 40 -0.96 18.57 7.99
C LEU A 40 0.33 18.77 7.17
N SER A 41 0.85 17.70 6.57
CA SER A 41 2.13 17.68 5.86
C SER A 41 2.02 17.87 4.34
N GLY A 42 0.80 17.92 3.78
CA GLY A 42 0.57 18.02 2.34
C GLY A 42 0.99 16.76 1.57
N VAL A 43 0.97 15.59 2.21
CA VAL A 43 1.31 14.32 1.57
C VAL A 43 0.12 13.81 0.77
N HIS A 44 0.36 13.57 -0.52
CA HIS A 44 -0.65 13.03 -1.43
C HIS A 44 -0.14 11.80 -2.17
N PRO A 45 -1.00 10.80 -2.42
CA PRO A 45 -0.64 9.67 -3.27
C PRO A 45 -0.48 10.13 -4.71
N MET A 46 0.42 9.46 -5.42
CA MET A 46 0.52 9.59 -6.87
C MET A 46 -0.49 8.65 -7.50
N ILE A 47 -1.49 9.24 -8.17
CA ILE A 47 -2.64 8.50 -8.69
C ILE A 47 -2.85 8.75 -10.18
N GLU A 48 -3.32 7.72 -10.87
CA GLU A 48 -3.87 7.79 -12.22
C GLU A 48 -5.37 7.52 -12.14
N LYS A 49 -6.18 8.47 -12.61
CA LYS A 49 -7.64 8.42 -12.52
C LYS A 49 -8.24 7.80 -13.76
N TYR A 50 -9.18 6.89 -13.57
CA TYR A 50 -9.97 6.28 -14.65
C TYR A 50 -11.46 6.38 -14.32
N PRO A 51 -12.33 6.73 -15.29
CA PRO A 51 -13.77 6.60 -15.08
C PRO A 51 -14.13 5.13 -14.88
N LEU A 52 -15.18 4.86 -14.11
CA LEU A 52 -15.66 3.50 -13.85
C LEU A 52 -15.95 2.72 -15.15
N SER A 53 -16.39 3.41 -16.22
CA SER A 53 -16.63 2.83 -17.54
C SER A 53 -15.38 2.21 -18.19
N ARG A 54 -14.18 2.61 -17.77
CA ARG A 54 -12.88 2.10 -18.26
C ARG A 54 -12.21 1.15 -17.27
N VAL A 55 -12.97 0.48 -16.40
CA VAL A 55 -12.44 -0.43 -15.38
C VAL A 55 -11.52 -1.53 -15.94
N ALA A 56 -11.85 -2.09 -17.10
CA ALA A 56 -11.04 -3.15 -17.72
C ALA A 56 -9.64 -2.63 -18.07
N GLU A 57 -9.55 -1.45 -18.68
CA GLU A 57 -8.27 -0.81 -18.98
C GLU A 57 -7.50 -0.44 -17.71
N ALA A 58 -8.19 0.15 -16.74
CA ALA A 58 -7.61 0.54 -15.46
C ALA A 58 -7.00 -0.69 -14.74
N TYR A 59 -7.67 -1.84 -14.82
CA TYR A 59 -7.18 -3.11 -14.29
C TYR A 59 -5.94 -3.61 -15.01
N GLU A 60 -5.94 -3.62 -16.35
CA GLU A 60 -4.77 -4.03 -17.14
C GLU A 60 -3.54 -3.15 -16.87
N GLN A 61 -3.74 -1.84 -16.71
CA GLN A 61 -2.68 -0.89 -16.40
C GLN A 61 -2.08 -1.12 -15.00
N MET A 62 -2.92 -1.42 -14.00
CA MET A 62 -2.48 -1.85 -12.68
C MET A 62 -1.75 -3.20 -12.73
N HIS A 63 -2.33 -4.19 -13.43
CA HIS A 63 -1.80 -5.56 -13.47
C HIS A 63 -0.46 -5.64 -14.21
N SER A 64 -0.30 -4.88 -15.29
CA SER A 64 0.94 -4.79 -16.04
C SER A 64 2.05 -3.99 -15.33
N GLY A 65 1.74 -3.31 -14.22
CA GLY A 65 2.70 -2.50 -13.47
C GLY A 65 3.16 -1.23 -14.20
N LYS A 66 2.49 -0.84 -15.29
CA LYS A 66 2.83 0.35 -16.09
C LYS A 66 2.41 1.66 -15.42
N VAL A 67 1.41 1.58 -14.55
CA VAL A 67 0.93 2.72 -13.77
C VAL A 67 2.00 3.17 -12.79
N ARG A 68 2.12 4.49 -12.66
CA ARG A 68 2.95 5.08 -11.63
C ARG A 68 2.19 5.07 -10.30
N PHE A 69 2.40 3.98 -9.54
CA PHE A 69 1.91 3.69 -8.19
C PHE A 69 0.45 3.23 -8.06
N ARG A 70 -0.54 4.09 -8.29
CA ARG A 70 -1.93 3.75 -7.91
C ARG A 70 -2.98 4.19 -8.94
N VAL A 71 -3.78 3.23 -9.39
CA VAL A 71 -5.02 3.49 -10.13
C VAL A 71 -6.14 3.85 -9.15
N VAL A 72 -6.91 4.88 -9.47
CA VAL A 72 -8.12 5.28 -8.73
C VAL A 72 -9.29 5.41 -9.70
N LEU A 73 -10.37 4.66 -9.44
CA LEU A 73 -11.60 4.81 -10.19
C LEU A 73 -12.36 6.05 -9.70
N THR A 74 -12.83 6.88 -10.63
CA THR A 74 -13.68 8.02 -10.34
C THR A 74 -15.14 7.61 -10.50
N MET A 75 -15.93 7.89 -9.45
CA MET A 75 -17.37 7.63 -9.43
C MET A 75 -18.09 8.90 -9.91
N GLY A 76 -18.70 8.84 -11.08
CA GLY A 76 -19.37 9.96 -11.76
C GLY A 76 -19.51 9.66 -13.25
N VAL A 77 -20.59 10.14 -13.87
CA VAL A 77 -20.78 10.11 -15.33
C VAL A 77 -19.80 11.08 -15.97
#